data_AF-A0A501WSW7-F1
#
_entry.id   AF-A0A501WSW7-F1
#
_cell.length_a   1.000
_cell.length_b   1.000
_cell.length_c   1.000
_cell.angle_alpha   90.00
_cell.angle_beta   90.00
_cell.angle_gamma   90.00
#
_symmetry.space_group_name_H-M   'P 1'
#
loop_
_entity.id
_entity.type
_entity.pdbx_description
1 polymer ?
#
loop_
_entity_poly.entity_id
_entity_poly.type
_entity_poly.pdbx_seq_one_letter_code
_entity_poly.pdbx_strand_id
1 'polypeptide(L)' 'MAVTDDPSDPHAALQARINAARRRLADNENMEWAELGTLLEGLSEEIHEMEGHPDEKREEIYARAHKTLDEIHEKLESE' A
#
# COMPACT_ATOMS: atom_id res chain seq x y z
N MET A 1 -16.58 -12.92 -14.58
CA MET A 1 -15.20 -13.46 -14.55
C MET A 1 -14.76 -13.42 -13.09
N ALA A 2 -14.25 -14.53 -12.56
CA ALA A 2 -13.67 -14.53 -11.22
C ALA A 2 -12.39 -13.70 -11.29
N VAL A 3 -12.34 -12.59 -10.55
CA VAL A 3 -11.09 -11.89 -10.25
C VAL A 3 -10.36 -12.85 -9.33
N THR A 4 -9.48 -13.66 -9.91
CA THR A 4 -8.67 -14.62 -9.18
C THR A 4 -7.74 -13.82 -8.27
N ASP A 5 -7.89 -14.00 -6.96
CA ASP A 5 -6.84 -13.78 -5.95
C ASP A 5 -5.62 -14.62 -6.35
N ASP A 6 -4.90 -14.18 -7.38
CA ASP A 6 -3.65 -14.79 -7.78
C ASP A 6 -2.55 -14.12 -6.93
N PRO A 7 -1.93 -14.84 -5.98
CA PRO A 7 -0.85 -14.29 -5.15
C PRO A 7 0.41 -13.94 -5.97
N SER A 8 0.41 -14.25 -7.28
CA SER A 8 1.42 -13.85 -8.25
C SER A 8 1.20 -12.43 -8.80
N ASP A 9 0.05 -11.80 -8.51
CA ASP A 9 -0.22 -10.43 -8.91
C ASP A 9 0.41 -9.45 -7.91
N PRO A 10 1.49 -8.73 -8.28
CA PRO A 10 2.14 -7.76 -7.40
C PRO A 10 1.17 -6.66 -6.94
N HIS A 11 0.15 -6.36 -7.75
CA HIS A 11 -0.89 -5.39 -7.41
C HIS A 11 -1.73 -5.86 -6.22
N ALA A 12 -2.27 -7.08 -6.28
CA ALA A 12 -3.09 -7.66 -5.21
C ALA A 12 -2.29 -7.80 -3.90
N ALA A 13 -1.02 -8.21 -3.99
CA ALA A 13 -0.13 -8.31 -2.84
C ALA A 13 0.12 -6.93 -2.18
N LEU A 14 0.35 -5.88 -2.97
CA LEU A 14 0.52 -4.51 -2.47
C LEU A 14 -0.76 -3.97 -1.83
N GLN A 15 -1.91 -4.20 -2.45
CA GLN A 15 -3.19 -3.75 -1.92
C GLN A 15 -3.52 -4.44 -0.58
N ALA A 16 -3.22 -5.73 -0.46
CA ALA A 16 -3.36 -6.46 0.79
C ALA A 16 -2.47 -5.86 1.90
N ARG A 17 -1.23 -5.47 1.58
CA ARG A 17 -0.31 -4.81 2.53
C ARG A 17 -0.80 -3.43 2.96
N ILE A 18 -1.34 -2.62 2.05
CA ILE A 18 -1.95 -1.32 2.36
C ILE A 18 -3.13 -1.51 3.32
N ASN A 19 -4.00 -2.47 3.03
CA ASN A 19 -5.16 -2.75 3.88
C ASN A 19 -4.77 -3.23 5.27
N ALA A 20 -3.72 -4.04 5.40
CA ALA A 20 -3.17 -4.46 6.69
C ALA A 20 -2.67 -3.25 7.51
N ALA A 21 -1.91 -2.34 6.88
CA ALA A 21 -1.44 -1.12 7.53
C ALA A 21 -2.60 -0.21 7.96
N ARG A 22 -3.61 0.01 7.10
CA ARG A 22 -4.82 0.80 7.44
C ARG A 22 -5.55 0.24 8.66
N ARG A 23 -5.70 -1.09 8.74
CA ARG A 23 -6.37 -1.74 9.86
C ARG A 23 -5.62 -1.52 11.18
N ARG A 24 -4.29 -1.65 11.14
CA ARG A 24 -3.42 -1.41 12.30
C ARG A 24 -3.48 0.06 12.77
N LEU A 25 -3.52 1.02 11.84
CA LEU A 25 -3.71 2.44 12.17
C LEU A 25 -5.07 2.70 12.81
N ALA A 26 -6.14 2.07 12.30
CA ALA A 26 -7.48 2.20 12.86
C ALA A 26 -7.58 1.63 14.28
N ASP A 27 -6.88 0.51 14.55
CA ASP A 27 -6.85 -0.12 15.88
C ASP A 27 -6.05 0.72 16.90
N ASN A 28 -5.12 1.57 16.46
CA ASN A 28 -4.26 2.38 17.33
C ASN A 28 -4.88 3.74 17.76
N GLU A 29 -6.03 4.16 17.21
CA GLU A 29 -6.76 5.42 17.50
C GLU A 29 -5.90 6.70 17.70
N ASN A 30 -4.66 6.71 17.19
CA ASN A 30 -3.69 7.76 17.49
C ASN A 30 -3.71 8.83 16.40
N MET A 31 -3.88 10.10 16.77
CA MET A 31 -3.88 11.20 15.81
C MET A 31 -2.53 11.36 15.09
N GLU A 32 -1.43 10.93 15.72
CA GLU A 32 -0.08 10.91 15.12
C GLU A 32 0.00 10.03 13.87
N TRP A 33 -0.94 9.10 13.71
CA TRP A 33 -1.00 8.15 12.60
C TRP A 33 -1.95 8.60 11.47
N ALA A 34 -2.64 9.74 11.61
CA ALA A 34 -3.52 10.28 10.57
C ALA A 34 -2.75 10.65 9.28
N GLU A 35 -1.52 11.14 9.42
CA GLU A 35 -0.63 11.42 8.29
C GLU A 35 -0.27 10.14 7.54
N LEU A 36 -0.04 9.03 8.24
CA LEU A 36 0.20 7.72 7.61
C LEU A 36 -1.05 7.18 6.91
N GLY A 37 -2.23 7.39 7.48
CA GLY A 37 -3.50 7.04 6.82
C GLY A 37 -3.65 7.74 5.47
N THR A 38 -3.33 9.04 5.41
CA THR A 38 -3.37 9.85 4.17
C THR A 38 -2.33 9.36 3.16
N LEU A 39 -1.13 9.00 3.62
CA LEU A 39 -0.07 8.44 2.79
C LEU A 39 -0.45 7.09 2.16
N LEU A 40 -1.08 6.20 2.94
CA LEU A 40 -1.57 4.92 2.45
C LEU A 40 -2.72 5.06 1.44
N GLU A 41 -3.58 6.06 1.63
CA GLU A 41 -4.66 6.37 0.69
C GLU A 41 -4.10 6.86 -0.65
N GLY A 42 -3.16 7.81 -0.62
CA GLY A 42 -2.47 8.28 -1.83
C GLY A 42 -1.71 7.17 -2.57
N LEU A 43 -1.05 6.26 -1.84
CA LEU A 43 -0.41 5.09 -2.44
C LEU A 43 -1.42 4.14 -3.09
N SER A 44 -2.58 3.93 -2.46
CA SER A 44 -3.63 3.08 -3.02
C SER A 44 -4.20 3.66 -4.32
N GLU A 45 -4.37 4.98 -4.39
CA GLU A 45 -4.80 5.66 -5.61
C GLU A 45 -3.73 5.59 -6.71
N GLU A 46 -2.46 5.87 -6.37
CA GLU A 46 -1.33 5.76 -7.31
C GLU A 46 -1.21 4.34 -7.87
N ILE A 47 -1.46 3.32 -7.04
CA ILE A 47 -1.51 1.92 -7.46
C ILE A 47 -2.70 1.62 -8.36
N HIS A 48 -3.87 2.17 -8.07
CA HIS A 48 -5.07 1.93 -8.86
C HIS A 48 -4.98 2.59 -10.26
N GLU A 49 -4.40 3.78 -10.35
CA GLU A 49 -4.24 4.50 -11.62
C GLU A 49 -3.16 3.89 -12.54
N MET A 50 -2.27 3.05 -12.00
CA MET A 50 -1.16 2.45 -12.73
C MET A 50 -1.56 1.48 -13.85
N GLU A 51 -2.77 0.93 -13.87
CA GLU A 51 -3.20 0.00 -14.93
C GLU A 51 -3.08 0.62 -16.35
N GLY A 52 -3.11 1.95 -16.46
CA GLY A 52 -2.93 2.68 -17.72
C GLY A 52 -1.49 3.08 -18.09
N HIS A 53 -0.49 2.80 -17.24
CA HIS A 53 0.89 3.27 -17.40
C HIS A 53 1.81 2.24 -18.09
N PRO A 54 2.87 2.69 -18.79
CA PRO A 54 3.89 1.80 -19.36
C PRO A 54 4.67 1.05 -18.27
N ASP A 55 5.19 -0.15 -18.60
CA ASP A 55 5.85 -1.08 -17.67
C ASP A 55 6.93 -0.44 -16.79
N GLU A 56 7.85 0.34 -17.36
CA GLU A 56 8.93 0.99 -16.60
C GLU A 56 8.39 1.91 -15.49
N LYS A 57 7.31 2.65 -15.77
CA LYS A 57 6.68 3.50 -14.75
C LYS A 57 5.98 2.68 -13.68
N ARG A 58 5.38 1.54 -14.06
CA ARG A 58 4.73 0.64 -13.10
C ARG A 58 5.74 0.05 -12.13
N GLU A 59 6.89 -0.40 -12.62
CA GLU A 59 7.97 -0.92 -11.78
C GLU A 59 8.53 0.14 -10.82
N GLU A 60 8.75 1.38 -11.28
CA GLU A 60 9.21 2.48 -10.42
C GLU A 60 8.24 2.78 -9.29
N ILE A 61 6.94 2.87 -9.60
CA ILE A 61 5.91 3.16 -8.61
C ILE A 61 5.74 1.97 -7.66
N TYR A 62 5.80 0.72 -8.13
CA TYR A 62 5.78 -0.45 -7.25
C TYR A 62 6.97 -0.49 -6.30
N ALA A 63 8.18 -0.21 -6.78
CA ALA A 63 9.36 -0.14 -5.92
C ALA A 63 9.22 0.95 -4.85
N ARG A 64 8.69 2.13 -5.23
CA ARG A 64 8.41 3.23 -4.30
C ARG A 64 7.36 2.84 -3.25
N ALA A 65 6.25 2.24 -3.69
CA ALA A 65 5.16 1.83 -2.81
C ALA A 65 5.61 0.75 -1.81
N HIS A 66 6.41 -0.23 -2.26
CA HIS A 66 7.00 -1.22 -1.37
C HIS A 66 7.87 -0.57 -0.29
N LYS A 67 8.77 0.34 -0.68
CA LYS A 67 9.64 1.04 0.27
C LYS A 67 8.83 1.84 1.30
N THR A 68 7.84 2.61 0.87
CA THR A 68 7.01 3.39 1.79
C THR A 68 6.21 2.50 2.73
N LEU A 69 5.69 1.37 2.25
CA LEU A 69 4.98 0.40 3.11
C LEU A 69 5.91 -0.31 4.11
N ASP A 70 7.15 -0.59 3.74
CA ASP A 70 8.16 -1.12 4.67
C ASP A 70 8.44 -0.10 5.78
N GLU A 71 8.68 1.17 5.44
CA GLU A 71 8.90 2.25 6.43
C GLU A 71 7.68 2.44 7.37
N ILE A 72 6.47 2.36 6.83
CA ILE A 72 5.23 2.45 7.63
C ILE A 72 5.09 1.26 8.57
N HIS A 73 5.33 0.03 8.08
CA HIS A 73 5.27 -1.14 8.94
C HIS A 73 6.35 -1.13 10.01
N GLU A 74 7.61 -0.78 9.69
CA GLU A 74 8.67 -0.66 10.69
C GLU A 74 8.30 0.33 11.79
N LYS A 75 7.69 1.47 11.44
CA LYS A 75 7.19 2.45 12.40
C LYS A 75 6.06 1.90 13.26
N LEU A 76 5.13 1.14 12.68
CA LEU A 76 4.01 0.52 13.40
C LEU A 76 4.42 -0.69 14.26
N GLU A 77 5.52 -1.36 13.93
CA GLU A 77 6.05 -2.51 14.69
C GLU A 77 7.04 -2.10 15.79
N SER A 78 7.59 -0.88 15.72
CA SER A 78 8.50 -0.33 16.71
C SER A 78 7.80 0.26 17.95
N GLU A 79 6.46 0.33 17.94
CA GLU A 79 5.61 0.70 19.10
C GLU A 79 5.06 -0.55 19.80
#